data_AF-A0A6B3RJ31-F1
#
_entry.id   AF-A0A6B3RJ31-F1
#
_cell.length_a   1.000
_cell.length_b   1.000
_cell.length_c   1.000
_cell.angle_alpha   90.00
_cell.angle_beta   90.00
_cell.angle_gamma   90.00
#
_symmetry.space_group_name_H-M   'P 1'
#
loop_
_entity.id
_entity.type
_entity.pdbx_description
1 polymer ?
#
loop_
_entity_poly.entity_id
_entity_poly.type
_entity_poly.pdbx_seq_one_letter_code
_entity_poly.pdbx_strand_id
1 'polypeptide(L)'
;MTRKPISLAPMPPVLRSGGVAAARALVAAADRRVAEAVRRATPPEAMASAPVAPARGTMQLVPNWEVTRGGIKREAGAHWRVACALVSMNERARLRAEARGVDLVLPFSSSQIAIADDYRAITEWRDGSGLKCASIEAVRGGSGGSGLFIDTFVERGRWLRRLHARIGTDAALSPRYAMDRGNARKVIWVRGLVDAVILEGQDLSAILKRHGWQADGKNRNALKSCLCSALDRMQGYRDD
;
A
#
# COMPACT_ATOMS: atom_id res chain seq x y z
N MET A 1 -8.61 24.65 -77.91
CA MET A 1 -9.13 24.33 -76.56
C MET A 1 -8.31 23.18 -75.98
N THR A 2 -7.25 23.48 -75.25
CA THR A 2 -6.30 22.51 -74.66
C THR A 2 -6.67 22.26 -73.20
N ARG A 3 -7.08 21.03 -72.86
CA ARG A 3 -7.41 20.64 -71.48
C ARG A 3 -6.13 20.44 -70.66
N LYS A 4 -6.04 21.12 -69.51
CA LYS A 4 -4.95 21.05 -68.53
C LYS A 4 -5.08 19.75 -67.71
N PRO A 5 -4.02 18.94 -67.52
CA PRO A 5 -4.11 17.75 -66.67
C PRO A 5 -4.13 18.13 -65.18
N ILE A 6 -4.98 17.45 -64.41
CA ILE A 6 -5.11 17.61 -62.96
C ILE A 6 -3.93 16.89 -62.29
N SER A 7 -3.11 17.64 -61.56
CA SER A 7 -2.03 17.12 -60.72
C SER A 7 -2.62 16.48 -59.47
N LEU A 8 -2.44 15.16 -59.32
CA LEU A 8 -2.72 14.44 -58.09
C LEU A 8 -1.62 14.76 -57.07
N ALA A 9 -2.00 15.37 -55.95
CA ALA A 9 -1.10 15.58 -54.82
C ALA A 9 -0.60 14.23 -54.27
N PRO A 10 0.65 14.15 -53.78
CA PRO A 10 1.18 12.93 -53.20
C PRO A 10 0.40 12.54 -51.94
N MET A 11 -0.03 11.28 -51.86
CA MET A 11 -0.65 10.72 -50.66
C MET A 11 0.31 10.83 -49.45
N PRO A 12 -0.22 11.06 -48.24
CA PRO A 12 0.59 11.12 -47.03
C PRO A 12 1.28 9.76 -46.77
N PRO A 13 2.50 9.77 -46.24
CA PRO A 13 3.27 8.54 -46.03
C PRO A 13 2.55 7.63 -45.03
N VAL A 14 2.40 6.37 -45.45
CA VAL A 14 1.91 5.24 -44.66
C VAL A 14 2.66 5.15 -43.33
N LEU A 15 1.91 4.89 -42.25
CA LEU A 15 2.36 4.67 -40.88
C LEU A 15 3.71 3.96 -40.81
N ARG A 16 4.71 4.67 -40.27
CA ARG A 16 6.05 4.12 -40.00
C ARG A 16 5.94 2.85 -39.16
N SER A 17 6.70 1.83 -39.53
CA SER A 17 6.82 0.50 -38.92
C SER A 17 7.04 0.49 -37.39
N GLY A 18 7.46 1.61 -36.78
CA GLY A 18 7.54 1.78 -35.32
C GLY A 18 6.17 1.89 -34.60
N GLY A 19 5.10 2.25 -35.32
CA GLY A 19 3.76 2.41 -34.74
C GLY A 19 3.10 1.09 -34.31
N VAL A 20 3.34 0.01 -35.06
CA VAL A 20 2.75 -1.31 -34.76
C VAL A 20 3.42 -1.95 -33.55
N ALA A 21 4.74 -1.78 -33.39
CA ALA A 21 5.47 -2.23 -32.21
C ALA A 21 5.06 -1.46 -30.95
N ALA A 22 4.92 -0.14 -31.05
CA ALA A 22 4.42 0.70 -29.96
C ALA A 22 2.97 0.34 -29.57
N ALA A 23 2.09 0.14 -30.57
CA ALA A 23 0.72 -0.28 -30.34
C ALA A 23 0.64 -1.67 -29.68
N ARG A 24 1.43 -2.64 -30.14
CA ARG A 24 1.53 -3.97 -29.50
C ARG A 24 2.03 -3.88 -28.06
N ALA A 25 3.03 -3.04 -27.79
CA ALA A 25 3.53 -2.84 -26.43
C ALA A 25 2.48 -2.20 -25.50
N LEU A 26 1.67 -1.27 -26.03
CA LEU A 26 0.55 -0.66 -25.31
C LEU A 26 -0.56 -1.68 -25.01
N VAL A 27 -0.97 -2.48 -25.99
CA VAL A 27 -1.97 -3.55 -25.81
C VAL A 27 -1.48 -4.57 -24.78
N ALA A 28 -0.25 -5.07 -24.91
CA ALA A 28 0.32 -5.99 -23.93
C ALA A 28 0.44 -5.38 -22.52
N ALA A 29 0.68 -4.07 -22.42
CA ALA A 29 0.65 -3.37 -21.13
C ALA A 29 -0.78 -3.22 -20.57
N ALA A 30 -1.77 -3.00 -21.42
CA ALA A 30 -3.18 -2.95 -21.03
C ALA A 30 -3.68 -4.32 -20.58
N ASP A 31 -3.38 -5.39 -21.33
CA ASP A 31 -3.75 -6.77 -20.99
C ASP A 31 -3.18 -7.18 -19.63
N ARG A 32 -1.92 -6.81 -19.35
CA ARG A 32 -1.31 -7.04 -18.02
C ARG A 32 -2.06 -6.32 -16.89
N ARG A 33 -2.54 -5.09 -17.12
CA ARG A 33 -3.32 -4.35 -16.11
C ARG A 33 -4.70 -4.97 -15.91
N VAL A 34 -5.37 -5.38 -16.99
CA VAL A 34 -6.67 -6.05 -16.92
C VAL A 34 -6.54 -7.39 -16.22
N ALA A 35 -5.54 -8.20 -16.55
CA ALA A 35 -5.26 -9.46 -15.87
C ALA A 35 -4.96 -9.26 -14.38
N GLU A 36 -4.19 -8.23 -14.00
CA GLU A 36 -3.94 -7.90 -12.60
C GLU A 36 -5.24 -7.46 -11.89
N ALA A 37 -6.09 -6.68 -12.55
CA ALA A 37 -7.38 -6.24 -11.99
C ALA A 37 -8.35 -7.41 -11.80
N VAL A 38 -8.49 -8.29 -12.80
CA VAL A 38 -9.31 -9.50 -12.72
C VAL A 38 -8.81 -10.42 -11.61
N ARG A 39 -7.49 -10.66 -11.54
CA ARG A 39 -6.91 -11.51 -10.48
C ARG A 39 -7.21 -10.97 -9.07
N ARG A 40 -7.19 -9.65 -8.87
CA ARG A 40 -7.56 -9.03 -7.58
C ARG A 40 -9.06 -9.08 -7.31
N ALA A 41 -9.88 -9.12 -8.36
CA ALA A 41 -11.32 -9.22 -8.23
C ALA A 41 -11.77 -10.64 -7.88
N THR A 42 -11.04 -11.64 -8.37
CA THR A 42 -11.30 -13.06 -8.14
C THR A 42 -10.91 -13.44 -6.71
N PRO A 43 -11.84 -14.02 -5.93
CA PRO A 43 -11.53 -14.49 -4.57
C PRO A 43 -10.55 -15.68 -4.60
N PRO A 44 -9.75 -15.86 -3.53
CA PRO A 44 -9.01 -17.11 -3.32
C PRO A 44 -9.94 -18.32 -3.34
N GLU A 45 -9.42 -19.51 -3.68
CA GLU A 45 -10.20 -20.75 -3.75
C GLU A 45 -10.92 -21.07 -2.42
N ALA A 46 -10.25 -20.84 -1.29
CA ALA A 46 -10.83 -20.96 0.05
C ALA A 46 -11.97 -19.95 0.34
N MET A 47 -12.23 -19.01 -0.57
CA MET A 47 -13.36 -18.07 -0.58
C MET A 47 -14.26 -18.26 -1.82
N ALA A 48 -14.27 -19.43 -2.44
CA ALA A 48 -14.97 -19.64 -3.72
C ALA A 48 -16.48 -19.30 -3.70
N SER A 49 -17.12 -19.28 -2.53
CA SER A 49 -18.52 -18.85 -2.36
C SER A 49 -18.73 -17.34 -2.50
N ALA A 50 -17.67 -16.53 -2.39
CA ALA A 50 -17.76 -15.09 -2.53
C ALA A 50 -17.83 -14.69 -4.03
N PRO A 51 -18.63 -13.69 -4.42
CA PRO A 51 -18.69 -13.26 -5.81
C PRO A 51 -17.41 -12.54 -6.25
N VAL A 52 -17.08 -12.60 -7.54
CA VAL A 52 -16.03 -11.76 -8.13
C VAL A 52 -16.41 -10.29 -7.97
N ALA A 53 -15.53 -9.49 -7.38
CA ALA A 53 -15.81 -8.09 -7.07
C ALA A 53 -14.66 -7.20 -7.55
N PRO A 54 -14.87 -6.32 -8.56
CA PRO A 54 -13.81 -5.53 -9.19
C PRO A 54 -12.93 -4.72 -8.25
N ALA A 55 -13.49 -4.26 -7.12
CA ALA A 55 -12.81 -3.43 -6.12
C ALA A 55 -12.38 -4.21 -4.86
N ARG A 56 -12.43 -5.55 -4.84
CA ARG A 56 -12.09 -6.38 -3.67
C ARG A 56 -10.66 -6.16 -3.19
N GLY A 57 -9.72 -6.07 -4.13
CA GLY A 57 -8.29 -6.00 -3.84
C GLY A 57 -7.71 -7.36 -3.41
N THR A 58 -6.42 -7.37 -3.08
CA THR A 58 -5.73 -8.57 -2.60
C THR A 58 -6.31 -8.95 -1.23
N MET A 59 -6.73 -10.20 -1.06
CA MET A 59 -7.25 -10.72 0.22
C MET A 59 -6.15 -11.43 1.01
N GLN A 60 -6.18 -11.28 2.33
CA GLN A 60 -5.31 -11.98 3.26
C GLN A 60 -6.17 -12.72 4.29
N LEU A 61 -5.83 -13.98 4.55
CA LEU A 61 -6.38 -14.75 5.66
C LEU A 61 -5.64 -14.37 6.94
N VAL A 62 -6.40 -13.97 7.96
CA VAL A 62 -5.86 -13.57 9.27
C VAL A 62 -6.36 -14.55 10.31
N PRO A 63 -5.45 -15.22 11.06
CA PRO A 63 -5.85 -16.07 12.16
C PRO A 63 -6.44 -15.22 13.28
N ASN A 64 -7.55 -15.69 13.83
CA ASN A 64 -8.11 -15.16 15.06
C ASN A 64 -7.45 -15.86 16.24
N TRP A 65 -7.26 -15.12 17.33
CA TRP A 65 -6.66 -15.67 18.55
C TRP A 65 -7.59 -15.40 19.72
N GLU A 66 -7.88 -16.43 20.51
CA GLU A 66 -8.52 -16.33 21.80
C GLU A 66 -7.48 -16.47 22.90
N VAL A 67 -7.57 -15.62 23.92
CA VAL A 67 -6.73 -15.72 25.11
C VAL A 67 -7.49 -16.54 26.15
N THR A 68 -7.00 -17.74 26.44
CA THR A 68 -7.62 -18.61 27.45
C THR A 68 -7.22 -18.20 28.86
N ARG A 69 -7.92 -18.75 29.86
CA ARG A 69 -7.58 -18.56 31.28
C ARG A 69 -6.15 -19.06 31.53
N GLY A 70 -5.25 -18.14 31.88
CA GLY A 70 -3.81 -18.39 32.00
C GLY A 70 -2.96 -17.63 30.97
N GLY A 71 -3.56 -16.84 30.08
CA GLY A 71 -2.83 -15.97 29.15
C GLY A 71 -2.29 -16.68 27.90
N ILE A 72 -2.64 -17.94 27.70
CA ILE A 72 -2.23 -18.73 26.53
C ILE A 72 -3.10 -18.31 25.34
N LYS A 73 -2.45 -17.91 24.24
CA LYS A 73 -3.12 -17.63 22.97
C LYS A 73 -3.41 -18.94 22.24
N ARG A 74 -4.67 -19.19 21.92
CA ARG A 74 -5.12 -20.32 21.09
C ARG A 74 -5.72 -19.76 19.80
N GLU A 75 -5.42 -20.39 18.68
CA GLU A 75 -6.02 -20.02 17.40
C GLU A 75 -7.52 -20.37 17.42
N ALA A 76 -8.36 -19.40 17.06
CA ALA A 76 -9.81 -19.43 17.12
C ALA A 76 -10.42 -19.19 15.73
N GLY A 77 -9.96 -19.99 14.77
CA GLY A 77 -10.33 -19.85 13.36
C GLY A 77 -9.63 -18.69 12.68
N ALA A 78 -10.16 -18.26 11.53
CA ALA A 78 -9.57 -17.20 10.73
C ALA A 78 -10.64 -16.42 9.98
N HIS A 79 -10.34 -15.18 9.61
CA HIS A 79 -11.19 -14.36 8.76
C HIS A 79 -10.42 -13.75 7.60
N TRP A 80 -11.12 -13.46 6.52
CA TRP A 80 -10.55 -12.79 5.36
C TRP A 80 -10.69 -11.29 5.49
N ARG A 81 -9.61 -10.56 5.20
CA ARG A 81 -9.62 -9.10 5.10
C ARG A 81 -8.85 -8.63 3.88
N VAL A 82 -9.05 -7.37 3.50
CA VAL A 82 -8.21 -6.72 2.49
C VAL A 82 -6.77 -6.62 3.01
N ALA A 83 -5.83 -7.13 2.23
CA ALA A 83 -4.41 -7.11 2.55
C ALA A 83 -3.88 -5.68 2.58
N CYS A 84 -2.97 -5.38 3.51
CA CYS A 84 -2.27 -4.11 3.53
C CYS A 84 -1.30 -3.99 2.34
N ALA A 85 -0.80 -2.78 2.08
CA ALA A 85 0.12 -2.52 0.97
C ALA A 85 1.40 -3.37 1.05
N LEU A 86 1.93 -3.62 2.25
CA LEU A 86 3.14 -4.43 2.45
C LEU A 86 2.92 -5.89 2.02
N VAL A 87 1.81 -6.50 2.41
CA VAL A 87 1.43 -7.87 1.99
C VAL A 87 1.23 -7.93 0.47
N SER A 88 0.58 -6.91 -0.11
CA SER A 88 0.44 -6.82 -1.58
C SER A 88 1.79 -6.68 -2.29
N MET A 89 2.77 -6.00 -1.70
CA MET A 89 4.13 -5.92 -2.24
C MET A 89 4.91 -7.23 -2.11
N ASN A 90 4.75 -7.95 -1.00
CA ASN A 90 5.31 -9.30 -0.81
C ASN A 90 4.75 -10.29 -1.84
N GLU A 91 3.44 -10.26 -2.08
CA GLU A 91 2.80 -11.12 -3.08
C GLU A 91 3.28 -10.81 -4.50
N ARG A 92 3.43 -9.51 -4.84
CA ARG A 92 4.05 -9.10 -6.11
C ARG A 92 5.50 -9.57 -6.24
N ALA A 93 6.24 -9.67 -5.14
CA ALA A 93 7.61 -10.20 -5.15
C ALA A 93 7.63 -11.71 -5.40
N ARG A 94 6.70 -12.47 -4.78
CA ARG A 94 6.52 -13.91 -5.03
C ARG A 94 6.26 -14.21 -6.50
N LEU A 95 5.26 -13.57 -7.08
CA LEU A 95 4.92 -13.76 -8.49
C LEU A 95 6.09 -13.42 -9.44
N ARG A 96 6.91 -12.42 -9.09
CA ARG A 96 8.11 -12.07 -9.87
C ARG A 96 9.22 -13.10 -9.73
N ALA A 97 9.38 -13.67 -8.54
CA ALA A 97 10.37 -14.72 -8.28
C ALA A 97 10.00 -15.98 -9.07
N GLU A 98 8.74 -16.41 -8.98
CA GLU A 98 8.19 -17.54 -9.73
C GLU A 98 8.32 -17.35 -11.25
N ALA A 99 7.90 -16.20 -11.78
CA ALA A 99 7.98 -15.91 -13.22
C ALA A 99 9.41 -15.84 -13.76
N ARG A 100 10.41 -15.60 -12.90
CA ARG A 100 11.82 -15.52 -13.27
C ARG A 100 12.61 -16.77 -12.90
N GLY A 101 12.01 -17.71 -12.17
CA GLY A 101 12.70 -18.88 -11.62
C GLY A 101 13.86 -18.51 -10.70
N VAL A 102 13.73 -17.42 -9.94
CA VAL A 102 14.77 -16.95 -8.99
C VAL A 102 14.33 -17.15 -7.56
N ASP A 103 15.29 -17.19 -6.64
CA ASP A 103 15.03 -17.32 -5.21
C ASP A 103 14.12 -16.19 -4.70
N LEU A 104 13.15 -16.60 -3.89
CA LEU A 104 12.18 -15.70 -3.30
C LEU A 104 12.83 -14.85 -2.20
N VAL A 105 12.98 -13.55 -2.47
CA VAL A 105 13.32 -12.56 -1.46
C VAL A 105 12.10 -11.67 -1.21
N LEU A 106 11.50 -11.81 -0.02
CA LEU A 106 10.38 -10.97 0.39
C LEU A 106 10.89 -9.56 0.76
N PRO A 107 10.23 -8.48 0.29
CA PRO A 107 10.64 -7.12 0.62
C PRO A 107 10.39 -6.73 2.08
N PHE A 108 9.42 -7.36 2.76
CA PHE A 108 9.08 -7.08 4.16
C PHE A 108 8.94 -8.36 4.99
N SER A 109 9.38 -8.32 6.25
CA SER A 109 9.25 -9.43 7.20
C SER A 109 7.83 -9.55 7.78
N SER A 110 7.52 -10.68 8.42
CA SER A 110 6.26 -10.87 9.14
C SER A 110 6.12 -9.91 10.32
N SER A 111 7.21 -9.60 11.02
CA SER A 111 7.21 -8.66 12.15
C SER A 111 6.96 -7.22 11.71
N GLN A 112 7.51 -6.82 10.55
CA GLN A 112 7.25 -5.53 9.91
C GLN A 112 5.78 -5.39 9.47
N ILE A 113 5.17 -6.47 9.00
CA ILE A 113 3.73 -6.48 8.67
C ILE A 113 2.89 -6.36 9.95
N ALA A 114 3.23 -7.09 11.01
CA ALA A 114 2.49 -7.05 12.27
C ALA A 114 2.50 -5.64 12.90
N ILE A 115 3.66 -4.97 12.98
CA ILE A 115 3.73 -3.61 13.52
C ILE A 115 2.99 -2.59 12.64
N ALA A 116 2.95 -2.81 11.33
CA ALA A 116 2.20 -1.96 10.41
C ALA A 116 0.69 -2.11 10.61
N ASP A 117 0.21 -3.34 10.84
CA ASP A 117 -1.19 -3.61 11.16
C ASP A 117 -1.59 -2.99 12.51
N ASP A 118 -0.73 -3.13 13.53
CA ASP A 118 -0.95 -2.48 14.83
C ASP A 118 -1.03 -0.95 14.68
N TYR A 119 -0.09 -0.35 13.94
CA TYR A 119 -0.08 1.08 13.68
C TYR A 119 -1.36 1.56 13.00
N ARG A 120 -1.79 0.82 11.96
CA ARG A 120 -3.04 1.09 11.26
C ARG A 120 -4.24 1.02 12.20
N ALA A 121 -4.37 -0.08 12.94
CA ALA A 121 -5.49 -0.33 13.82
C ALA A 121 -5.63 0.74 14.91
N ILE A 122 -4.52 1.17 15.53
CA ILE A 122 -4.55 2.24 16.54
C ILE A 122 -4.93 3.57 15.91
N THR A 123 -4.40 3.88 14.73
CA THR A 123 -4.64 5.16 14.04
C THR A 123 -6.11 5.26 13.64
N GLU A 124 -6.62 4.25 12.92
CA GLU A 124 -8.04 4.18 12.53
C GLU A 124 -8.97 4.20 13.74
N TRP A 125 -8.63 3.45 14.80
CA TRP A 125 -9.41 3.48 16.04
C TRP A 125 -9.42 4.86 16.67
N ARG A 126 -8.28 5.55 16.73
CA ARG A 126 -8.18 6.88 17.36
C ARG A 126 -8.96 7.93 16.57
N ASP A 127 -8.85 7.91 15.25
CA ASP A 127 -9.55 8.84 14.37
C ASP A 127 -11.07 8.60 14.41
N GLY A 128 -11.51 7.34 14.55
CA GLY A 128 -12.93 6.98 14.69
C GLY A 128 -13.52 7.14 16.09
N SER A 129 -12.71 7.06 17.15
CA SER A 129 -13.18 7.04 18.55
C SER A 129 -13.78 8.38 19.04
N GLY A 130 -13.57 9.48 18.31
CA GLY A 130 -14.20 10.78 18.58
C GLY A 130 -15.66 10.86 18.12
N LEU A 131 -16.13 9.91 17.30
CA LEU A 131 -17.51 9.88 16.81
C LEU A 131 -18.41 9.27 17.88
N LYS A 132 -18.96 10.14 18.73
CA LYS A 132 -19.98 9.80 19.72
C LYS A 132 -21.33 9.57 19.03
N CYS A 133 -21.43 8.61 18.12
CA CYS A 133 -22.70 8.10 17.61
C CYS A 133 -23.36 7.19 18.67
N ALA A 134 -23.44 7.67 19.91
CA ALA A 134 -24.32 7.08 20.90
C ALA A 134 -25.73 7.52 20.50
N SER A 135 -26.50 6.62 19.89
CA SER A 135 -27.95 6.82 19.82
C SER A 135 -28.45 7.01 21.25
N ILE A 136 -29.10 8.15 21.50
CA ILE A 136 -29.81 8.43 22.75
C ILE A 136 -30.94 7.40 23.00
N GLU A 137 -31.35 6.65 21.97
CA GLU A 137 -32.40 5.62 22.06
C GLU A 137 -31.88 4.28 22.59
N ALA A 138 -30.55 4.07 22.64
CA ALA A 138 -29.93 2.84 23.16
C ALA A 138 -29.77 2.82 24.70
N VAL A 139 -30.29 3.82 25.42
CA VAL A 139 -30.07 4.02 26.87
C VAL A 139 -30.89 3.05 27.76
N ARG A 140 -31.58 2.05 27.21
CA ARG A 140 -32.34 1.06 28.01
C ARG A 140 -31.68 -0.30 28.21
N GLY A 141 -30.37 -0.42 28.00
CA GLY A 141 -29.61 -1.64 28.31
C GLY A 141 -28.29 -1.31 28.98
N GLY A 142 -28.22 -1.47 30.31
CA GLY A 142 -27.01 -1.25 31.07
C GLY A 142 -25.91 -2.27 30.77
N SER A 143 -24.68 -1.77 30.63
CA SER A 143 -23.48 -2.42 31.16
C SER A 143 -22.43 -1.35 31.43
N GLY A 144 -22.13 -1.16 32.71
CA GLY A 144 -21.24 -0.13 33.23
C GLY A 144 -19.80 -0.31 32.76
N GLY A 145 -19.23 0.77 32.24
CA GLY A 145 -17.84 0.85 31.84
C GLY A 145 -17.41 2.30 31.62
N SER A 146 -17.98 3.23 32.40
CA SER A 146 -17.86 4.68 32.17
C SER A 146 -16.44 5.25 32.41
N GLY A 147 -15.50 4.46 32.95
CA GLY A 147 -14.10 4.87 33.17
C GLY A 147 -13.08 4.26 32.18
N LEU A 148 -13.31 3.02 31.72
CA LEU A 148 -12.32 2.28 30.92
C LEU A 148 -12.06 2.88 29.53
N PHE A 149 -13.05 3.55 28.93
CA PHE A 149 -12.88 4.16 27.61
C PHE A 149 -11.84 5.28 27.62
N ILE A 150 -11.94 6.22 28.58
CA ILE A 150 -11.02 7.36 28.65
C ILE A 150 -9.61 6.88 28.93
N ASP A 151 -9.44 5.92 29.83
CA ASP A 151 -8.14 5.33 30.13
C ASP A 151 -7.54 4.61 28.91
N THR A 152 -8.33 3.79 28.22
CA THR A 152 -7.92 3.10 26.97
C THR A 152 -7.56 4.12 25.88
N PHE A 153 -8.32 5.21 25.77
CA PHE A 153 -8.07 6.28 24.80
C PHE A 153 -6.76 7.01 25.10
N VAL A 154 -6.50 7.35 26.36
CA VAL A 154 -5.25 7.97 26.80
C VAL A 154 -4.08 7.02 26.58
N GLU A 155 -4.22 5.73 26.92
CA GLU A 155 -3.16 4.73 26.78
C GLU A 155 -2.81 4.49 25.30
N ARG A 156 -3.80 4.19 24.45
CA ARG A 156 -3.59 4.05 23.00
C ARG A 156 -3.04 5.33 22.39
N GLY A 157 -3.48 6.49 22.89
CA GLY A 157 -2.96 7.78 22.46
C GLY A 157 -1.49 8.03 22.83
N ARG A 158 -1.04 7.51 23.98
CA ARG A 158 0.38 7.48 24.38
C ARG A 158 1.17 6.51 23.51
N TRP A 159 0.63 5.32 23.23
CA TRP A 159 1.27 4.35 22.35
C TRP A 159 1.48 4.92 20.94
N LEU A 160 0.46 5.53 20.33
CA LEU A 160 0.57 6.14 19.01
C LEU A 160 1.66 7.23 18.99
N ARG A 161 1.73 8.08 20.01
CA ARG A 161 2.80 9.08 20.14
C ARG A 161 4.18 8.46 20.23
N ARG A 162 4.33 7.33 20.94
CA ARG A 162 5.60 6.59 20.98
C ARG A 162 5.98 6.04 19.61
N LEU A 163 5.02 5.51 18.85
CA LEU A 163 5.27 5.05 17.48
C LEU A 163 5.72 6.22 16.59
N HIS A 164 5.04 7.37 16.68
CA HIS A 164 5.43 8.58 15.94
C HIS A 164 6.84 9.07 16.29
N ALA A 165 7.20 9.04 17.58
CA ALA A 165 8.54 9.39 18.04
C ALA A 165 9.61 8.40 17.52
N ARG A 166 9.31 7.10 17.48
CA ARG A 166 10.20 6.05 16.95
C ARG A 166 10.45 6.17 15.45
N ILE A 167 9.43 6.57 14.69
CA ILE A 167 9.57 6.82 13.24
C ILE A 167 10.52 8.00 12.98
N GLY A 168 10.49 9.01 13.84
CA GLY A 168 11.30 10.22 13.71
C GLY A 168 10.81 11.20 12.64
N THR A 169 11.59 12.25 12.43
CA THR A 169 11.30 13.37 11.52
C THR A 169 12.24 13.42 10.32
N ASP A 170 12.94 12.32 10.04
CA ASP A 170 13.93 12.26 8.98
C ASP A 170 13.30 12.39 7.59
N ALA A 171 14.11 12.75 6.61
CA ALA A 171 13.73 12.70 5.20
C ALA A 171 14.11 11.32 4.63
N ALA A 172 13.13 10.58 4.10
CA ALA A 172 13.39 9.36 3.34
C ALA A 172 14.06 9.66 2.00
N LEU A 173 13.68 10.78 1.37
CA LEU A 173 14.28 11.25 0.13
C LEU A 173 14.19 12.78 0.05
N SER A 174 15.32 13.44 -0.19
CA SER A 174 15.39 14.90 -0.32
C SER A 174 16.03 15.30 -1.65
N PRO A 175 15.50 16.32 -2.35
CA PRO A 175 16.15 16.90 -3.52
C PRO A 175 17.53 17.45 -3.15
N ARG A 176 18.46 17.44 -4.11
CA ARG A 176 19.77 18.06 -3.94
C ARG A 176 19.71 19.48 -4.50
N TYR A 177 19.43 20.46 -3.65
CA TYR A 177 19.15 21.85 -4.07
C TYR A 177 20.25 22.47 -4.96
N ALA A 178 21.52 22.07 -4.80
CA ALA A 178 22.61 22.55 -5.64
C ALA A 178 22.56 22.06 -7.09
N MET A 179 21.96 20.89 -7.34
CA MET A 179 21.87 20.26 -8.68
C MET A 179 20.46 20.36 -9.28
N ASP A 180 19.44 20.59 -8.45
CA ASP A 180 18.03 20.47 -8.81
C ASP A 180 17.28 21.82 -8.84
N ARG A 181 17.96 22.95 -9.12
CA ARG A 181 17.29 24.26 -9.25
C ARG A 181 16.22 24.20 -10.37
N GLY A 182 14.95 24.39 -9.99
CA GLY A 182 13.80 24.31 -10.90
C GLY A 182 13.14 22.93 -10.99
N ASN A 183 13.57 21.96 -10.18
CA ASN A 183 13.01 20.61 -10.17
C ASN A 183 11.71 20.53 -9.35
N ALA A 184 10.69 19.84 -9.87
CA ALA A 184 9.41 19.60 -9.21
C ALA A 184 9.47 18.55 -8.07
N ARG A 185 10.63 17.94 -7.83
CA ARG A 185 10.84 16.95 -6.76
C ARG A 185 10.61 17.57 -5.38
N LYS A 186 9.74 16.95 -4.59
CA LYS A 186 9.45 17.34 -3.21
C LYS A 186 10.11 16.38 -2.23
N VAL A 187 10.46 16.86 -1.04
CA VAL A 187 10.93 16.01 0.06
C VAL A 187 9.87 14.95 0.39
N ILE A 188 10.31 13.73 0.62
CA ILE A 188 9.50 12.64 1.16
C ILE A 188 9.97 12.42 2.60
N TRP A 189 9.13 12.78 3.57
CA TRP A 189 9.40 12.56 4.99
C TRP A 189 9.15 11.09 5.36
N VAL A 190 9.95 10.52 6.26
CA VAL A 190 9.78 9.12 6.70
C VAL A 190 8.37 8.89 7.23
N ARG A 191 7.86 9.81 8.06
CA ARG A 191 6.50 9.71 8.58
C ARG A 191 5.43 9.73 7.50
N GLY A 192 5.57 10.63 6.51
CA GLY A 192 4.66 10.68 5.37
C GLY A 192 4.72 9.44 4.50
N LEU A 193 5.91 8.82 4.36
CA LEU A 193 6.08 7.53 3.68
C LEU A 193 5.33 6.40 4.41
N VAL A 194 5.49 6.31 5.73
CA VAL A 194 4.78 5.30 6.56
C VAL A 194 3.27 5.47 6.43
N ASP A 195 2.76 6.69 6.60
CA ASP A 195 1.32 6.98 6.53
C ASP A 195 0.75 6.70 5.12
N ALA A 196 1.46 7.11 4.05
CA ALA A 196 1.02 6.85 2.67
C ALA A 196 0.98 5.35 2.35
N VAL A 197 1.90 4.54 2.86
CA VAL A 197 1.90 3.09 2.60
C VAL A 197 0.87 2.37 3.46
N ILE A 198 0.83 2.66 4.76
CA ILE A 198 0.03 1.88 5.72
C ILE A 198 -1.43 2.33 5.76
N LEU A 199 -1.68 3.63 5.74
CA LEU A 199 -3.02 4.21 5.88
C LEU A 199 -3.67 4.45 4.51
N GLU A 200 -2.92 5.03 3.56
CA GLU A 200 -3.46 5.32 2.21
C GLU A 200 -3.33 4.13 1.25
N GLY A 201 -2.63 3.06 1.63
CA GLY A 201 -2.47 1.86 0.79
C GLY A 201 -1.64 2.08 -0.48
N GLN A 202 -0.83 3.14 -0.55
CA GLN A 202 -0.03 3.47 -1.73
C GLN A 202 1.19 2.55 -1.88
N ASP A 203 1.55 2.25 -3.13
CA ASP A 203 2.83 1.58 -3.41
C ASP A 203 3.97 2.59 -3.58
N LEU A 204 5.22 2.12 -3.44
CA LEU A 204 6.40 2.98 -3.52
C LEU A 204 6.51 3.73 -4.87
N SER A 205 5.95 3.17 -5.94
CA SER A 205 6.00 3.82 -7.26
C SER A 205 4.99 4.96 -7.36
N ALA A 206 3.80 4.80 -6.76
CA ALA A 206 2.79 5.84 -6.64
C ALA A 206 3.31 7.02 -5.80
N ILE A 207 3.96 6.73 -4.67
CA ILE A 207 4.52 7.75 -3.77
C ILE A 207 5.62 8.56 -4.49
N LEU A 208 6.55 7.90 -5.18
CA LEU A 208 7.58 8.60 -5.95
C LEU A 208 6.98 9.56 -6.97
N LYS A 209 6.01 9.08 -7.77
CA LYS A 209 5.34 9.91 -8.79
C LYS A 209 4.60 11.09 -8.17
N ARG A 210 3.87 10.89 -7.07
CA ARG A 210 3.15 11.95 -6.33
C ARG A 210 4.08 13.07 -5.88
N HIS A 211 5.31 12.74 -5.52
CA HIS A 211 6.33 13.70 -5.07
C HIS A 211 7.26 14.20 -6.20
N GLY A 212 6.96 13.90 -7.47
CA GLY A 212 7.75 14.36 -8.62
C GLY A 212 9.05 13.58 -8.84
N TRP A 213 9.22 12.42 -8.19
CA TRP A 213 10.38 11.54 -8.36
C TRP A 213 10.12 10.48 -9.43
N GLN A 214 11.20 10.08 -10.10
CA GLN A 214 11.17 8.96 -11.04
C GLN A 214 11.07 7.64 -10.28
N ALA A 215 10.18 6.74 -10.74
CA ALA A 215 9.96 5.42 -10.15
C ALA A 215 11.00 4.38 -10.61
N ASP A 216 12.27 4.73 -10.52
CA ASP A 216 13.39 3.86 -10.89
C ASP A 216 13.73 2.83 -9.81
N GLY A 217 14.68 1.92 -10.09
CA GLY A 217 15.12 0.92 -9.12
C GLY A 217 15.80 1.53 -7.89
N LYS A 218 16.59 2.59 -8.09
CA LYS A 218 17.39 3.23 -7.04
C LYS A 218 16.50 3.91 -6.00
N ASN A 219 15.58 4.75 -6.44
CA ASN A 219 14.67 5.50 -5.57
C ASN A 219 13.69 4.54 -4.86
N ARG A 220 13.22 3.49 -5.54
CA ARG A 220 12.39 2.46 -4.89
C ARG A 220 13.15 1.70 -3.82
N ASN A 221 14.41 1.34 -4.07
CA ASN A 221 15.25 0.68 -3.06
C ASN A 221 15.55 1.59 -1.87
N ALA A 222 15.81 2.88 -2.12
CA ALA A 222 16.00 3.88 -1.07
C ALA A 222 14.76 4.02 -0.18
N LEU A 223 13.56 4.20 -0.78
CA LEU A 223 12.32 4.24 -0.01
C LEU A 223 12.03 2.93 0.72
N LYS A 224 12.28 1.77 0.09
CA LYS A 224 12.10 0.46 0.71
C LYS A 224 12.98 0.33 1.96
N SER A 225 14.27 0.60 1.85
CA SER A 225 15.22 0.50 2.95
C SER A 225 14.85 1.44 4.10
N CYS A 226 14.47 2.68 3.77
CA CYS A 226 14.02 3.65 4.76
C CYS A 226 12.73 3.21 5.47
N LEU A 227 11.76 2.64 4.72
CA LEU A 227 10.53 2.10 5.28
C LEU A 227 10.81 0.91 6.21
N CYS A 228 11.70 -0.02 5.82
CA CYS A 228 12.11 -1.13 6.68
C CYS A 228 12.70 -0.63 8.01
N SER A 229 13.70 0.27 7.97
CA SER A 229 14.29 0.83 9.18
C SER A 229 13.26 1.59 10.04
N ALA A 230 12.28 2.28 9.43
CA ALA A 230 11.19 2.89 10.19
C ALA A 230 10.31 1.85 10.91
N LEU A 231 9.93 0.76 10.24
CA LEU A 231 9.15 -0.33 10.83
C LEU A 231 9.93 -1.09 11.92
N ASP A 232 11.24 -1.23 11.76
CA ASP A 232 12.11 -1.88 12.75
C ASP A 232 12.26 -1.01 14.01
N ARG A 233 12.47 0.30 13.84
CA ARG A 233 12.41 1.28 14.94
C ARG A 233 11.07 1.26 15.67
N MET A 234 9.95 1.12 14.95
CA MET A 234 8.61 1.01 15.56
C MET A 234 8.46 -0.22 16.44
N GLN A 235 9.01 -1.37 16.04
CA GLN A 235 9.04 -2.60 16.85
C GLN A 235 9.88 -2.44 18.12
N GLY A 236 10.83 -1.50 18.13
CA GLY A 236 11.77 -1.29 19.22
C GLY A 236 13.13 -1.94 18.97
N TYR A 237 13.39 -2.46 17.77
CA TYR A 237 14.75 -2.71 17.31
C TYR A 237 15.44 -1.36 17.12
N ARG A 238 16.51 -1.11 17.87
CA ARG A 238 17.41 0.00 17.62
C ARG A 238 18.44 -0.52 16.61
N ASP A 239 18.60 0.21 15.51
CA ASP A 239 19.81 0.12 14.70
C ASP A 239 20.92 0.73 15.57
N ASP A 240 21.66 -0.12 16.30
CA ASP A 240 22.89 0.27 17.01
C ASP A 240 24.06 0.35 16.01
#